data_AF-A0A2V8ND37-F1
#
_entry.id   AF-A0A2V8ND37-F1
#
_cell.length_a   1.000
_cell.length_b   1.000
_cell.length_c   1.000
_cell.angle_alpha   90.00
_cell.angle_beta   90.00
_cell.angle_gamma   90.00
#
_symmetry.space_group_name_H-M   'P 1'
#
loop_
_entity.id
_entity.type
_entity.pdbx_description
1 polymer ?
#
loop_
_entity_poly.entity_id
_entity_poly.type
_entity_poly.pdbx_seq_one_letter_code
_entity_poly.pdbx_strand_id
1 'polypeptide(L)'
;MTIPFPASLADPWQGYPGGNPFPLSTNRDVTFPSFGSYTTHPFHAPNTYSNQWNLSLQRQLGADWLVSANYVGNNIIHLWTGNQVNPALYSPGATTANINQRRVLNLQDPDQGKYYGSVQELDPGGTGTYDGLLLSVQRRHARGLTMQGNYTW
;
A
#
# COMPACT_ATOMS: atom_id res chain seq x y z
N MET A 1 0.96 12.99 8.92
CA MET A 1 1.55 13.83 9.98
C MET A 1 2.73 13.02 10.46
N THR A 2 3.96 13.41 10.20
CA THR A 2 5.08 12.71 10.84
C THR A 2 5.10 13.21 12.27
N ILE A 3 4.39 12.51 13.16
CA ILE A 3 4.48 12.75 14.60
C ILE A 3 5.93 12.38 14.96
N PRO A 4 6.78 13.34 15.37
CA PRO A 4 8.06 12.99 15.97
C PRO A 4 7.79 12.02 17.11
N PHE A 5 8.62 11.00 17.30
CA PHE A 5 8.44 10.01 18.37
C PHE A 5 7.99 10.73 19.66
N PRO A 6 6.79 10.43 20.19
CA PRO A 6 6.23 11.21 21.28
C PRO A 6 7.21 11.16 22.46
N ALA A 7 7.46 12.32 23.08
CA ALA A 7 8.38 12.42 24.21
C ALA A 7 7.95 11.52 25.39
N SER A 8 6.66 11.18 25.46
CA SER A 8 6.06 10.29 26.44
C SER A 8 4.83 9.58 25.87
N LEU A 9 4.59 8.32 26.29
CA LEU A 9 3.34 7.61 26.00
C LEU A 9 2.15 8.19 26.80
N ALA A 10 2.41 8.85 27.93
CA ALA A 10 1.38 9.46 28.77
C ALA A 10 0.95 10.85 28.26
N ASP A 11 1.85 11.56 27.59
CA ASP A 11 1.55 12.83 26.90
C ASP A 11 2.22 12.85 25.53
N PRO A 12 1.52 12.36 24.49
CA PRO A 12 2.08 12.29 23.14
C PRO A 12 2.24 13.67 22.49
N TRP A 13 1.68 14.74 23.07
CA TRP A 13 1.66 16.09 22.49
C TRP A 13 2.59 17.07 23.19
N GLN A 14 3.36 16.62 24.19
CA GLN A 14 4.26 17.46 25.01
C GLN A 14 5.27 18.30 24.18
N GLY A 15 5.61 17.85 22.95
CA GLY A 15 6.51 18.56 22.03
C GLY A 15 5.81 19.17 20.80
N TYR A 16 4.49 19.13 20.73
CA TYR A 16 3.73 19.65 19.60
C TYR A 16 3.37 21.13 19.81
N PRO A 17 3.76 22.04 18.90
CA PRO A 17 3.37 23.45 19.00
C PRO A 17 1.84 23.60 19.05
N GLY A 18 1.30 24.13 20.15
CA GLY A 18 -0.15 24.28 20.37
C GLY A 18 -0.80 23.14 21.16
N GLY A 19 -0.04 22.14 21.64
CA GLY A 19 -0.57 21.05 22.47
C GLY A 19 -1.35 20.02 21.65
N ASN A 20 -2.34 19.35 22.26
CA ASN A 20 -3.17 18.38 21.56
C ASN A 20 -3.96 19.06 20.43
N PRO A 21 -3.69 18.75 19.15
CA PRO A 21 -4.37 19.39 18.02
C PRO A 21 -5.78 18.87 17.77
N PHE A 22 -6.26 17.94 18.61
CA PHE A 22 -7.58 17.34 18.50
C PHE A 22 -8.52 17.72 19.67
N PRO A 23 -9.81 17.99 19.37
CA PRO A 23 -10.40 18.04 18.03
C PRO A 23 -9.96 19.29 17.24
N LEU A 24 -9.83 19.14 15.92
CA LEU A 24 -9.48 20.24 15.02
C LEU A 24 -10.57 21.32 15.08
N SER A 25 -10.20 22.53 15.54
CA SER A 25 -11.11 23.68 15.54
C SER A 25 -11.31 24.19 14.12
N THR A 26 -12.50 23.96 13.55
CA THR A 26 -12.86 24.40 12.19
C THR A 26 -13.63 25.71 12.26
N ASN A 27 -12.91 26.81 12.47
CA ASN A 27 -13.45 28.17 12.37
C ASN A 27 -12.74 28.93 11.23
N ARG A 28 -13.27 30.11 10.83
CA ARG A 28 -12.69 30.87 9.71
C ARG A 28 -11.25 31.33 9.94
N ASP A 29 -10.85 31.43 11.21
CA ASP A 29 -9.56 31.95 11.66
C ASP A 29 -8.57 30.81 11.93
N VAL A 30 -8.91 29.57 11.54
CA VAL A 30 -8.01 28.41 11.68
C VAL A 30 -6.78 28.61 10.80
N THR A 31 -5.61 28.57 11.43
CA THR A 31 -4.33 28.66 10.72
C THR A 31 -3.89 27.28 10.26
N PHE A 32 -3.25 27.23 9.09
CA PHE A 32 -2.63 25.99 8.64
C PHE A 32 -1.45 25.64 9.55
N PRO A 33 -1.38 24.39 10.07
CA PRO A 33 -0.24 23.98 10.88
C PRO A 33 1.03 23.95 10.02
N SER A 34 2.16 24.36 10.61
CA SER A 34 3.46 24.24 9.95
C SER A 34 3.77 22.77 9.65
N PHE A 35 4.19 22.50 8.42
CA PHE A 35 4.51 21.18 7.90
C PHE A 35 3.39 20.13 8.13
N GLY A 36 2.14 20.57 7.98
CA GLY A 36 0.96 19.69 8.00
C GLY A 36 1.09 18.60 6.94
N SER A 37 0.59 17.40 7.24
CA SER A 37 0.54 16.35 6.21
C SER A 37 -0.84 16.24 5.62
N TYR A 38 -0.89 16.09 4.31
CA TYR A 38 -2.11 16.10 3.54
C TYR A 38 -2.19 14.86 2.67
N THR A 39 -3.42 14.42 2.42
CA THR A 39 -3.72 13.40 1.42
C THR A 39 -4.61 14.04 0.37
N THR A 40 -4.24 13.88 -0.89
CA THR A 40 -4.96 14.39 -2.05
C THR A 40 -5.46 13.21 -2.88
N HIS A 41 -6.59 13.41 -3.54
CA HIS A 41 -7.22 12.38 -4.35
C HIS A 41 -7.53 12.97 -5.73
N PRO A 42 -7.22 12.25 -6.82
CA PRO A 42 -7.64 12.67 -8.15
C PRO A 42 -9.16 12.78 -8.21
N PHE A 43 -9.69 13.84 -8.85
CA PHE A 43 -11.14 14.04 -9.02
C PHE A 43 -11.83 12.90 -9.78
N HIS A 44 -11.07 12.16 -10.60
CA HIS A 44 -11.56 11.06 -11.45
C HIS A 44 -10.82 9.76 -11.19
N ALA A 45 -10.57 9.41 -9.92
CA ALA A 45 -9.94 8.14 -9.56
C ALA A 45 -10.88 6.95 -9.88
N PRO A 46 -10.50 6.02 -10.77
CA PRO A 46 -11.29 4.82 -11.00
C PRO A 46 -11.21 3.87 -9.80
N ASN A 47 -12.26 3.09 -9.55
CA ASN A 47 -12.25 2.08 -8.48
C ASN A 47 -11.35 0.90 -8.85
N THR A 48 -10.66 0.35 -7.84
CA THR A 48 -9.94 -0.92 -7.97
C THR A 48 -10.91 -2.05 -8.30
N TYR A 49 -10.58 -2.87 -9.29
CA TYR A 49 -11.32 -4.09 -9.61
C TYR A 49 -10.39 -5.25 -9.95
N SER A 50 -10.89 -6.48 -9.78
CA SER A 50 -10.13 -7.71 -9.98
C SER A 50 -10.91 -8.64 -10.91
N ASN A 51 -10.24 -9.13 -11.94
CA ASN A 51 -10.73 -10.19 -12.81
C ASN A 51 -10.10 -11.50 -12.35
N GLN A 52 -10.92 -12.52 -12.10
CA GLN A 52 -10.46 -13.82 -11.62
C GLN A 52 -10.88 -14.91 -12.59
N TRP A 53 -10.01 -15.91 -12.76
CA TRP A 53 -10.28 -17.10 -13.55
C TRP A 53 -9.84 -18.33 -12.77
N ASN A 54 -10.67 -19.37 -12.85
CA ASN A 54 -10.40 -20.66 -12.26
C ASN A 54 -10.63 -21.74 -13.31
N LEU A 55 -9.68 -22.65 -13.44
CA LEU A 55 -9.74 -23.80 -14.34
C LEU A 55 -9.40 -25.06 -13.56
N SER A 56 -10.36 -25.98 -13.47
CA SER A 56 -10.17 -27.28 -12.85
C SER A 56 -10.34 -28.39 -13.88
N LEU A 57 -9.31 -29.20 -14.05
CA LEU A 57 -9.35 -30.43 -14.84
C LEU A 57 -9.10 -31.62 -13.91
N GLN A 58 -9.96 -32.62 -14.00
CA GLN A 58 -9.76 -33.89 -13.32
C GLN A 58 -10.02 -35.03 -14.28
N ARG A 59 -9.11 -35.99 -14.32
CA ARG A 59 -9.24 -37.16 -15.19
C ARG A 59 -8.76 -38.42 -14.49
N GLN A 60 -9.57 -39.46 -14.57
CA GLN A 60 -9.16 -40.82 -14.25
C GLN A 60 -8.41 -41.41 -15.44
N LEU A 61 -7.21 -41.94 -15.20
CA LEU A 61 -6.37 -42.60 -16.19
C LEU A 61 -6.26 -44.10 -15.85
N GLY A 62 -6.77 -44.94 -16.76
CA GLY A 62 -6.89 -46.37 -16.52
C GLY A 62 -7.84 -46.70 -15.36
N ALA A 63 -7.66 -47.87 -14.74
CA ALA A 63 -8.49 -48.29 -13.61
C ALA A 63 -8.13 -47.56 -12.30
N ASP A 64 -6.89 -47.07 -12.17
CA ASP A 64 -6.30 -46.86 -10.84
C ASP A 64 -5.79 -45.45 -10.57
N TRP A 65 -5.58 -44.61 -11.59
CA TRP A 65 -4.97 -43.30 -11.40
C TRP A 65 -5.99 -42.18 -11.49
N LEU A 66 -5.95 -41.24 -10.56
CA LEU A 66 -6.67 -39.99 -10.62
C LEU A 66 -5.66 -38.84 -10.70
N VAL A 67 -5.77 -38.05 -11.75
CA VAL A 67 -4.95 -36.84 -11.93
C VAL A 67 -5.89 -35.64 -11.88
N SER A 68 -5.52 -34.63 -11.09
CA SER A 68 -6.18 -33.33 -11.09
C SER A 68 -5.19 -32.19 -11.24
N ALA A 69 -5.62 -31.15 -11.94
CA ALA A 69 -4.93 -29.90 -12.12
C ALA A 69 -5.93 -28.77 -11.85
N ASN A 70 -5.60 -27.88 -10.92
CA ASN A 70 -6.39 -26.70 -10.60
C ASN A 70 -5.52 -25.47 -10.80
N TYR A 71 -5.95 -24.59 -11.68
CA TYR A 71 -5.31 -23.31 -11.91
C TYR A 71 -6.24 -22.20 -11.46
N VAL A 72 -5.70 -21.23 -10.73
CA VAL A 72 -6.35 -20.00 -10.35
C VAL A 72 -5.44 -18.85 -10.74
N GLY A 73 -6.01 -17.83 -11.36
CA GLY A 73 -5.28 -16.60 -11.61
C GLY A 73 -6.18 -15.39 -11.49
N ASN A 74 -5.56 -14.24 -11.24
CA ASN A 74 -6.27 -12.98 -11.22
C ASN A 74 -5.42 -11.83 -11.71
N ASN A 75 -6.11 -10.80 -12.21
CA ASN A 75 -5.52 -9.51 -12.56
C ASN A 75 -6.32 -8.39 -11.87
N ILE A 76 -5.61 -7.61 -11.05
CA ILE A 76 -6.10 -6.42 -10.36
C ILE A 76 -5.69 -5.20 -11.17
N ILE A 77 -6.68 -4.37 -11.49
CA ILE A 77 -6.52 -3.12 -12.24
C ILE A 77 -7.01 -1.97 -11.37
N HIS A 78 -6.38 -0.81 -11.53
CA HIS A 78 -6.61 0.39 -10.74
C HIS A 78 -6.40 0.20 -9.24
N LEU A 79 -5.39 -0.58 -8.85
CA LEU A 79 -5.01 -0.72 -7.45
C LEU A 79 -4.59 0.66 -6.92
N TRP A 80 -5.28 1.13 -5.89
CA TRP A 80 -4.95 2.40 -5.25
C TRP A 80 -3.66 2.28 -4.45
N THR A 81 -2.69 3.09 -4.83
CA THR A 81 -1.39 3.22 -4.19
C THR A 81 -1.19 4.66 -3.69
N GLY A 82 -0.07 4.92 -3.01
CA GLY A 82 0.26 6.25 -2.50
C GLY A 82 1.51 6.78 -3.18
N ASN A 83 1.44 7.99 -3.72
CA ASN A 83 2.56 8.74 -4.26
C ASN A 83 2.90 9.92 -3.35
N GLN A 84 4.15 10.04 -2.89
CA GLN A 84 4.59 11.22 -2.16
C GLN A 84 4.92 12.34 -3.16
N VAL A 85 3.99 13.27 -3.36
CA VAL A 85 4.16 14.39 -4.31
C VAL A 85 4.99 15.54 -3.77
N ASN A 86 5.20 15.60 -2.45
CA ASN A 86 6.10 16.56 -1.81
C ASN A 86 7.30 15.86 -1.15
N PRO A 87 8.15 15.12 -1.89
CA PRO A 87 9.24 14.35 -1.29
C PRO A 87 10.35 15.26 -0.76
N ALA A 88 11.11 14.77 0.23
CA ALA A 88 12.33 15.44 0.67
C ALA A 88 13.51 15.03 -0.22
N LEU A 89 14.13 15.98 -0.91
CA LEU A 89 15.21 15.71 -1.86
C LEU A 89 16.49 15.29 -1.14
N TYR A 90 17.09 14.16 -1.53
CA TYR A 90 18.34 13.68 -0.96
C TYR A 90 19.52 14.58 -1.39
N SER A 91 20.36 14.96 -0.43
CA SER A 91 21.52 15.82 -0.65
C SER A 91 22.60 15.57 0.42
N PRO A 92 23.86 15.99 0.20
CA PRO A 92 24.84 16.07 1.28
C PRO A 92 24.27 16.86 2.47
N GLY A 93 24.42 16.33 3.69
CA GLY A 93 23.83 16.93 4.90
C GLY A 93 22.34 16.61 5.12
N ALA A 94 21.73 15.73 4.32
CA ALA A 94 20.39 15.22 4.58
C ALA A 94 20.36 14.43 5.90
N THR A 95 19.54 14.88 6.84
CA THR A 95 19.28 14.22 8.12
C THR A 95 17.78 14.05 8.31
N THR A 96 17.39 13.30 9.34
CA THR A 96 15.99 13.19 9.76
C THR A 96 15.44 14.51 10.30
N ALA A 97 16.29 15.35 10.87
CA ALA A 97 15.91 16.65 11.43
C ALA A 97 15.57 17.70 10.37
N ASN A 98 16.12 17.58 9.14
CA ASN A 98 15.91 18.56 8.08
C ASN A 98 15.01 18.06 6.93
N ILE A 99 14.21 17.01 7.16
CA ILE A 99 13.32 16.43 6.14
C ILE A 99 12.40 17.51 5.55
N ASN A 100 11.77 18.31 6.41
CA ASN A 100 10.74 19.27 5.99
C ASN A 100 11.31 20.44 5.19
N GLN A 101 12.50 20.92 5.52
CA GLN A 101 13.20 22.00 4.81
C GLN A 101 13.65 21.58 3.41
N ARG A 102 13.84 20.27 3.19
CA ARG A 102 14.27 19.72 1.90
C ARG A 102 13.10 19.26 1.02
N ARG A 103 11.86 19.47 1.44
CA ARG A 103 10.69 19.09 0.65
C ARG A 103 10.55 20.01 -0.56
N VAL A 104 10.18 19.45 -1.72
CA VAL A 104 10.09 20.17 -2.99
C VAL A 104 9.25 21.45 -2.88
N LEU A 105 8.08 21.39 -2.23
CA LEU A 105 7.22 22.57 -2.06
C LEU A 105 7.85 23.64 -1.18
N ASN A 106 8.63 23.26 -0.16
CA ASN A 106 9.34 24.22 0.69
C ASN A 106 10.54 24.85 -0.02
N LEU A 107 11.20 24.12 -0.91
CA LEU A 107 12.29 24.62 -1.76
C LEU A 107 11.77 25.52 -2.90
N GLN A 108 10.56 25.25 -3.41
CA GLN A 108 9.92 26.03 -4.46
C GLN A 108 9.44 27.41 -3.95
N ASP A 109 8.76 27.43 -2.80
CA ASP A 109 8.29 28.64 -2.14
C ASP A 109 8.32 28.42 -0.62
N PRO A 110 9.32 28.97 0.11
CA PRO A 110 9.39 28.82 1.56
C PRO A 110 8.22 29.47 2.33
N ASP A 111 7.60 30.52 1.79
CA ASP A 111 6.53 31.26 2.46
C ASP A 111 5.22 30.48 2.47
N GLN A 112 4.93 29.74 1.41
CA GLN A 112 3.77 28.85 1.32
C GLN A 112 4.10 27.40 1.71
N GLY A 113 5.25 26.90 1.26
CA GLY A 113 5.70 25.53 1.46
C GLY A 113 5.95 25.16 2.92
N LYS A 114 6.15 26.14 3.82
CA LYS A 114 6.26 25.91 5.27
C LYS A 114 5.02 25.28 5.90
N TYR A 115 3.86 25.38 5.24
CA TYR A 115 2.62 24.74 5.69
C TYR A 115 2.48 23.30 5.18
N TYR A 116 3.29 22.89 4.20
CA TYR A 116 3.19 21.58 3.55
C TYR A 116 4.33 20.65 3.96
N GLY A 117 4.01 19.67 4.80
CA GLY A 117 4.85 18.51 5.11
C GLY A 117 4.66 17.40 4.07
N SER A 118 4.47 16.16 4.53
CA SER A 118 4.18 15.02 3.66
C SER A 118 2.86 15.23 2.91
N VAL A 119 2.89 15.20 1.57
CA VAL A 119 1.68 15.25 0.73
C VAL A 119 1.59 13.95 -0.04
N GLN A 120 0.65 13.09 0.34
CA GLN A 120 0.37 11.84 -0.35
C GLN A 120 -0.73 12.07 -1.38
N GLU A 121 -0.52 11.64 -2.61
CA GLU A 121 -1.54 11.56 -3.64
C GLU A 121 -1.96 10.10 -3.80
N LEU A 122 -3.28 9.88 -3.91
CA LEU A 122 -3.80 8.58 -4.32
C LEU A 122 -3.46 8.33 -5.79
N ASP A 123 -2.70 7.27 -6.05
CA ASP A 123 -2.30 6.87 -7.40
C ASP A 123 -3.03 5.56 -7.79
N PRO A 124 -4.02 5.62 -8.70
CA PRO A 124 -4.74 4.45 -9.18
C PRO A 124 -4.01 3.71 -10.32
N GLY A 125 -2.74 3.98 -10.58
CA GLY A 125 -1.95 3.33 -11.64
C GLY A 125 -1.49 1.90 -11.31
N GLY A 126 -1.73 1.41 -10.10
CA GLY A 126 -1.28 0.09 -9.68
C GLY A 126 -1.97 -1.06 -10.41
N THR A 127 -1.19 -2.07 -10.79
CA THR A 127 -1.68 -3.34 -11.34
C THR A 127 -1.04 -4.51 -10.60
N GLY A 128 -1.76 -5.62 -10.45
CA GLY A 128 -1.23 -6.81 -9.80
C GLY A 128 -1.75 -8.08 -10.44
N THR A 129 -0.87 -9.07 -10.63
CA THR A 129 -1.24 -10.39 -11.14
C THR A 129 -0.87 -11.46 -10.12
N TYR A 130 -1.62 -12.55 -10.12
CA TYR A 130 -1.31 -13.73 -9.34
C TYR A 130 -1.70 -14.96 -10.13
N ASP A 131 -0.85 -15.98 -10.10
CA ASP A 131 -1.06 -17.24 -10.79
C ASP A 131 -0.68 -18.42 -9.87
N GLY A 132 -1.59 -19.37 -9.73
CA GLY A 132 -1.42 -20.55 -8.89
C GLY A 132 -1.87 -21.81 -9.61
N LEU A 133 -0.99 -22.83 -9.63
CA LEU A 133 -1.26 -24.16 -10.18
C LEU A 133 -1.07 -25.23 -9.10
N LEU A 134 -2.10 -26.04 -8.88
CA LEU A 134 -2.08 -27.21 -8.00
C LEU A 134 -2.25 -28.48 -8.83
N LEU A 135 -1.28 -29.38 -8.74
CA LEU A 135 -1.30 -30.70 -9.37
C LEU A 135 -1.40 -31.80 -8.32
N SER A 136 -2.25 -32.78 -8.54
CA SER A 136 -2.41 -33.93 -7.64
C SER A 136 -2.56 -35.22 -8.43
N VAL A 137 -1.85 -36.26 -7.98
CA VAL A 137 -1.88 -37.60 -8.57
C VAL A 137 -2.10 -38.62 -7.47
N GLN A 138 -3.14 -39.43 -7.60
CA GLN A 138 -3.52 -40.45 -6.63
C GLN A 138 -3.65 -41.82 -7.30
N ARG A 139 -3.06 -42.87 -6.70
CA ARG A 139 -3.22 -44.26 -7.14
C ARG A 139 -4.14 -45.04 -6.19
N ARG A 140 -5.23 -45.62 -6.71
CA ARG A 140 -6.33 -46.23 -5.93
C ARG A 140 -6.20 -47.73 -5.64
N HIS A 141 -5.62 -48.55 -6.52
CA HIS A 141 -5.72 -50.03 -6.43
C HIS A 141 -4.44 -50.82 -6.09
N ALA A 142 -3.34 -50.17 -5.72
CA ALA A 142 -2.16 -50.89 -5.21
C ALA A 142 -1.53 -50.13 -4.04
N ARG A 143 -1.82 -50.57 -2.80
CA ARG A 143 -1.11 -50.22 -1.55
C ARG A 143 -0.71 -48.72 -1.42
N GLY A 144 -1.67 -47.84 -1.71
CA GLY A 144 -1.76 -46.42 -1.29
C GLY A 144 -0.53 -45.54 -1.52
N LEU A 145 -0.43 -44.92 -2.70
CA LEU A 145 0.52 -43.82 -2.95
C LEU A 145 -0.24 -42.60 -3.47
N THR A 146 -0.09 -41.48 -2.76
CA THR A 146 -0.62 -40.17 -3.14
C THR A 146 0.55 -39.20 -3.27
N MET A 147 0.59 -38.45 -4.37
CA MET A 147 1.57 -37.39 -4.62
C MET A 147 0.84 -36.08 -4.91
N GLN A 148 1.29 -34.99 -4.29
CA GLN A 148 0.75 -33.64 -4.52
C GLN A 148 1.90 -32.67 -4.75
N GLY A 149 1.73 -31.73 -5.68
CA GLY A 149 2.66 -30.65 -5.94
C GLY A 149 1.92 -29.33 -6.17
N ASN A 150 2.37 -28.26 -5.52
CA ASN A 150 1.83 -26.91 -5.64
C ASN A 150 2.88 -25.95 -6.21
N TYR A 151 2.46 -25.06 -7.10
CA TYR A 151 3.31 -24.04 -7.71
C TYR A 151 2.56 -22.71 -7.79
N THR A 152 3.20 -21.63 -7.37
CA THR A 152 2.62 -20.28 -7.31
C THR A 152 3.68 -19.27 -7.74
N TRP A 153 3.30 -18.24 -8.50
CA TRP A 153 4.20 -17.15 -8.90
C TRP A 153 3.47 -15.82 -9.07
#